data_AF-A0A7W9KRW1-F1
#
_entry.id   AF-A0A7W9KRW1-F1
#
_cell.length_a   1.000
_cell.length_b   1.000
_cell.length_c   1.000
_cell.angle_alpha   90.00
_cell.angle_beta   90.00
_cell.angle_gamma   90.00
#
_symmetry.space_group_name_H-M   'P 1'
#
loop_
_entity.id
_entity.type
_entity.pdbx_description
1 polymer ?
#
loop_
_entity_poly.entity_id
_entity_poly.type
_entity_poly.pdbx_seq_one_letter_code
_entity_poly.pdbx_strand_id
1 'polypeptide(L)'
;MLIDEVSKRQPRMFRVRFRGYAREQVDDEMTAVDEELRATRADLEATTRRCDHLTETLEQTRSDRDAVLRQYQELAQRAEKMQAELDQLRPDPDKRLAQTPAAQHMQRMIENAEQEANLIRRAAIEQSEQLRERAEELLRQRVELVEQTEQETQRCLAKAAEQASHIVQQAVEQSQLLLKEIQERQAAFDATYSSFEGAAPDLVPAPRQDVSSEFEQPVDV
;
A
#
# COMPACT_ATOMS: atom_id res chain seq x y z
N MET A 1 2.73 7.02 0.89
CA MET A 1 1.54 7.89 0.74
C MET A 1 1.75 8.98 -0.30
N LEU A 2 3.00 9.34 -0.65
CA LEU A 2 3.29 10.36 -1.67
C LEU A 2 2.95 9.97 -3.13
N ILE A 3 3.05 8.70 -3.53
CA ILE A 3 2.74 8.25 -4.91
C ILE A 3 1.29 8.58 -5.33
N ASP A 4 0.39 8.53 -4.35
CA ASP A 4 -1.03 8.80 -4.56
C ASP A 4 -1.33 10.32 -4.60
N GLU A 5 -0.43 11.16 -4.07
CA GLU A 5 -0.51 12.62 -4.14
C GLU A 5 0.02 13.16 -5.46
N VAL A 6 1.09 12.58 -6.02
CA VAL A 6 1.61 12.95 -7.34
C VAL A 6 0.60 12.67 -8.45
N SER A 7 -0.14 11.55 -8.35
CA SER A 7 -1.17 11.17 -9.33
C SER A 7 -2.42 12.05 -9.28
N LYS A 8 -2.61 12.84 -8.22
CA LYS A 8 -3.76 13.75 -8.03
C LYS A 8 -3.48 15.19 -8.49
N ARG A 9 -2.28 15.52 -8.95
CA ARG A 9 -1.97 16.85 -9.50
C ARG A 9 -2.73 17.06 -10.81
N GLN A 10 -3.66 18.03 -10.81
CA GLN A 10 -4.31 18.49 -12.03
C GLN A 10 -3.28 19.13 -12.98
N PRO A 11 -3.39 18.93 -14.31
CA PRO A 11 -2.52 19.59 -15.27
C PRO A 11 -2.71 21.11 -15.17
N ARG A 12 -1.63 21.83 -14.82
CA ARG A 12 -1.65 23.29 -14.70
C ARG A 12 -1.47 23.96 -16.06
N MET A 13 -2.28 24.97 -16.33
CA MET A 13 -2.24 25.73 -17.57
C MET A 13 -1.12 26.78 -17.52
N PHE A 14 -0.17 26.71 -18.45
CA PHE A 14 0.91 27.69 -18.57
C PHE A 14 0.40 28.97 -19.26
N ARG A 15 0.79 30.14 -18.74
CA ARG A 15 0.42 31.42 -19.35
C ARG A 15 1.32 31.68 -20.56
N VAL A 16 0.80 31.52 -21.76
CA VAL A 16 1.51 31.81 -23.01
C VAL A 16 1.48 33.32 -23.26
N ARG A 17 2.65 33.95 -23.40
CA ARG A 17 2.77 35.35 -23.86
C ARG A 17 3.06 35.35 -25.36
N PHE A 18 2.88 36.49 -26.03
CA PHE A 18 2.99 36.68 -27.50
C PHE A 18 4.38 36.32 -28.11
N ARG A 19 5.31 35.75 -27.34
CA ARG A 19 6.62 35.26 -27.78
C ARG A 19 7.05 33.92 -27.13
N GLY A 20 6.15 33.18 -26.50
CA GLY A 20 6.43 31.86 -25.90
C GLY A 20 6.00 31.73 -24.43
N TYR A 21 6.40 30.62 -23.80
CA TYR A 21 6.15 30.35 -22.38
C TYR A 21 6.93 31.32 -21.48
N ALA A 22 6.37 31.63 -20.31
CA ALA A 22 7.11 32.34 -19.27
C ALA A 22 8.19 31.41 -18.71
N ARG A 23 9.45 31.59 -19.16
CA ARG A 23 10.59 30.72 -18.82
C ARG A 23 10.76 30.51 -17.31
N GLU A 24 10.64 31.57 -16.52
CA GLU A 24 10.72 31.50 -15.05
C GLU A 24 9.66 30.55 -14.46
N GLN A 25 8.42 30.57 -14.97
CA GLN A 25 7.36 29.67 -14.50
C GLN A 25 7.63 28.21 -14.87
N VAL A 26 8.25 27.97 -16.02
CA VAL A 26 8.64 26.61 -16.43
C VAL A 26 9.80 26.13 -15.59
N ASP A 27 10.80 26.98 -15.34
CA ASP A 27 11.95 26.64 -14.49
C ASP A 27 11.51 26.35 -13.04
N ASP A 28 10.58 27.14 -12.47
CA ASP A 28 10.01 26.91 -11.13
C ASP A 28 9.18 25.61 -11.04
N GLU A 29 8.42 25.27 -12.08
CA GLU A 29 7.65 24.02 -12.10
C GLU A 29 8.58 22.81 -12.33
N MET A 30 9.64 22.96 -13.13
CA MET A 30 10.65 21.91 -13.31
C MET A 30 11.40 21.63 -12.01
N THR A 31 11.78 22.66 -11.24
CA THR A 31 12.40 22.45 -9.92
C THR A 31 11.43 21.79 -8.94
N ALA A 32 10.15 22.19 -8.94
CA ALA A 32 9.13 21.55 -8.10
C ALA A 32 8.92 20.07 -8.45
N VAL A 33 8.86 19.72 -9.74
CA VAL A 33 8.75 18.33 -10.20
C VAL A 33 10.01 17.54 -9.84
N ASP A 34 11.20 18.12 -9.99
CA ASP A 34 12.46 17.47 -9.60
C ASP A 34 12.52 17.21 -8.09
N GLU A 35 12.04 18.12 -7.26
CA GLU A 35 11.93 17.93 -5.81
C GLU A 35 10.95 16.81 -5.44
N GLU A 36 9.78 16.76 -6.09
CA GLU A 36 8.81 15.68 -5.91
C GLU A 36 9.34 14.32 -6.37
N LEU A 37 10.07 14.28 -7.49
CA LEU A 37 10.73 13.07 -7.97
C LEU A 37 11.82 12.59 -7.00
N ARG A 38 12.57 13.52 -6.37
CA ARG A 38 13.52 13.14 -5.32
C ARG A 38 12.82 12.60 -4.09
N ALA A 39 11.74 13.23 -3.64
CA ALA A 39 10.97 12.77 -2.49
C ALA A 39 10.36 11.38 -2.72
N THR A 40 9.73 11.15 -3.88
CA THR A 40 9.15 9.85 -4.24
C THR A 40 10.18 8.76 -4.39
N ARG A 41 11.38 9.06 -4.93
CA ARG A 41 12.51 8.11 -4.98
C ARG A 41 12.99 7.73 -3.58
N ALA A 42 13.14 8.71 -2.68
CA ALA A 42 13.53 8.46 -1.29
C ALA A 42 12.49 7.59 -0.57
N ASP A 43 11.20 7.87 -0.79
CA ASP A 43 10.09 7.05 -0.29
C ASP A 43 10.15 5.62 -0.82
N LEU A 44 10.37 5.44 -2.12
CA LEU A 44 10.51 4.13 -2.75
C LEU A 44 11.68 3.36 -2.14
N GLU A 45 12.86 3.96 -2.05
CA GLU A 45 14.04 3.35 -1.41
C GLU A 45 13.75 2.96 0.05
N ALA A 46 13.05 3.81 0.81
CA ALA A 46 12.67 3.52 2.18
C ALA A 46 11.65 2.36 2.27
N THR A 47 10.79 2.19 1.27
CA THR A 47 9.89 1.02 1.19
C THR A 47 10.64 -0.24 0.79
N THR A 48 11.56 -0.17 -0.17
CA THR A 48 12.40 -1.30 -0.58
C THR A 48 13.22 -1.81 0.59
N ARG A 49 13.90 -0.93 1.34
CA ARG A 49 14.64 -1.31 2.56
C ARG A 49 13.76 -1.98 3.61
N ARG A 50 12.50 -1.55 3.75
CA ARG A 50 11.53 -2.20 4.65
C ARG A 50 11.15 -3.59 4.16
N CYS A 51 10.93 -3.76 2.85
CA CYS A 51 10.67 -5.07 2.26
C CYS A 51 11.86 -6.02 2.40
N ASP A 52 13.08 -5.53 2.19
CA ASP A 52 14.31 -6.31 2.36
C ASP A 52 14.43 -6.79 3.81
N HIS A 53 14.25 -5.89 4.78
CA HIS A 53 14.26 -6.25 6.19
C HIS A 53 13.18 -7.25 6.59
N LEU A 54 11.96 -7.11 6.05
CA LEU A 54 10.89 -8.10 6.26
C LEU A 54 11.23 -9.45 5.64
N THR A 55 11.94 -9.47 4.51
CA THR A 55 12.38 -10.70 3.86
C THR A 55 13.45 -11.40 4.70
N GLU A 56 14.46 -10.66 5.17
CA GLU A 56 15.48 -11.18 6.08
C GLU A 56 14.88 -11.78 7.36
N THR A 57 13.91 -11.08 7.98
CA THR A 57 13.23 -11.59 9.18
C THR A 57 12.39 -12.85 8.90
N LEU A 58 11.75 -12.95 7.73
CA LEU A 58 11.05 -14.16 7.31
C LEU A 58 12.01 -15.33 7.06
N GLU A 59 13.18 -15.09 6.49
CA GLU A 59 14.21 -16.11 6.30
C GLU A 59 14.77 -16.58 7.64
N GLN A 60 15.05 -15.66 8.56
CA GLN A 60 15.50 -16.00 9.92
C GLN A 60 14.47 -16.84 10.66
N THR A 61 13.20 -16.42 10.66
CA THR A 61 12.13 -17.18 11.34
C THR A 61 11.89 -18.56 10.72
N ARG A 62 12.07 -18.72 9.41
CA ARG A 62 12.05 -20.04 8.74
C ARG A 62 13.22 -20.91 9.20
N SER A 63 14.43 -20.35 9.25
CA SER A 63 15.62 -21.05 9.75
C SER A 63 15.43 -21.50 11.21
N ASP A 64 14.94 -20.61 12.07
CA ASP A 64 14.68 -20.91 13.48
C ASP A 64 13.63 -22.02 13.63
N ARG A 65 12.52 -21.94 12.86
CA ARG A 65 11.51 -23.00 12.81
C ARG A 65 12.11 -24.34 12.42
N ASP A 66 12.93 -24.36 11.37
CA ASP A 66 13.54 -25.60 10.87
C ASP A 66 14.55 -26.18 11.89
N ALA A 67 15.27 -25.32 12.64
CA ALA A 67 16.12 -25.74 13.74
C ALA A 67 15.31 -26.36 14.89
N VAL A 68 14.20 -25.74 15.29
CA VAL A 68 13.28 -26.28 16.32
C VAL A 68 12.67 -27.60 15.88
N LEU A 69 12.29 -27.74 14.61
CA LEU A 69 11.76 -29.00 14.07
C LEU A 69 12.79 -30.14 14.15
N ARG A 70 14.07 -29.86 13.87
CA ARG A 70 15.15 -30.84 14.05
C ARG A 70 15.31 -31.24 15.51
N GLN A 71 15.31 -30.27 16.43
CA GLN A 71 15.38 -30.56 17.87
C GLN A 71 14.19 -31.41 18.33
N TYR A 72 12.99 -31.11 17.86
CA TYR A 72 11.80 -31.91 18.15
C TYR A 72 11.94 -33.35 17.64
N GLN A 73 12.44 -33.54 16.41
CA GLN A 73 12.68 -34.87 15.85
C GLN A 73 13.74 -35.64 16.65
N GLU A 74 14.82 -35.00 17.08
CA GLU A 74 15.83 -35.62 17.94
C GLU A 74 15.25 -36.03 19.30
N LEU A 75 14.45 -35.17 19.92
CA LEU A 75 13.78 -35.48 21.18
C LEU A 75 12.75 -36.60 21.03
N ALA A 76 11.99 -36.63 19.93
CA ALA A 76 11.05 -37.71 19.62
C ALA A 76 11.77 -39.05 19.47
N GLN A 77 12.88 -39.08 18.72
CA GLN A 77 13.70 -40.30 18.60
C GLN A 77 14.31 -40.73 19.93
N ARG A 78 14.74 -39.80 20.78
CA ARG A 78 15.22 -40.12 22.14
C ARG A 78 14.10 -40.67 23.01
N ALA A 79 12.91 -40.11 22.93
CA ALA A 79 11.74 -40.60 23.66
C ALA A 79 11.36 -42.02 23.20
N GLU A 80 11.37 -42.30 21.89
CA GLU A 80 11.15 -43.64 21.35
C GLU A 80 12.21 -44.64 21.83
N LYS A 81 13.49 -44.24 21.85
CA LYS A 81 14.58 -45.08 22.38
C LYS A 81 14.39 -45.37 23.88
N MET A 82 14.11 -44.35 24.69
CA MET A 82 13.82 -44.54 26.11
C MET A 82 12.58 -45.40 26.34
N GLN A 83 11.55 -45.26 25.50
CA GLN A 83 10.37 -46.11 25.57
C GLN A 83 10.70 -47.56 25.23
N ALA A 84 11.50 -47.79 24.20
CA ALA A 84 11.98 -49.13 23.84
C ALA A 84 12.87 -49.74 24.94
N GLU A 85 13.72 -48.94 25.59
CA GLU A 85 14.51 -49.36 26.75
C GLU A 85 13.61 -49.70 27.94
N LEU A 86 12.59 -48.90 28.22
CA LEU A 86 11.60 -49.18 29.26
C LEU A 86 10.81 -50.46 28.96
N ASP A 87 10.43 -50.69 27.71
CA ASP A 87 9.73 -51.90 27.29
C ASP A 87 10.64 -53.14 27.38
N GLN A 88 11.95 -53.01 27.14
CA GLN A 88 12.94 -54.07 27.36
C GLN A 88 13.17 -54.34 28.86
N LEU A 89 13.17 -53.29 29.68
CA LEU A 89 13.30 -53.39 31.14
C LEU A 89 11.98 -53.79 31.81
N ARG A 90 10.87 -53.76 31.08
CA ARG A 90 9.55 -54.15 31.56
C ARG A 90 9.59 -55.65 31.89
N PRO A 91 9.56 -56.02 33.17
CA PRO A 91 9.58 -57.42 33.53
C PRO A 91 8.26 -58.05 33.12
N ASP A 92 8.36 -59.28 32.58
CA ASP A 92 7.23 -60.16 32.30
C ASP A 92 6.23 -60.11 33.48
N PRO A 93 4.95 -59.80 33.25
CA PRO A 93 3.96 -59.74 34.32
C PRO A 93 3.86 -61.08 35.07
N ASP A 94 4.20 -62.20 34.42
CA ASP A 94 4.21 -63.54 35.00
C ASP A 94 5.38 -63.77 35.99
N LYS A 95 6.48 -63.01 35.89
CA LYS A 95 7.60 -63.07 36.85
C LYS A 95 7.42 -62.14 38.07
N ARG A 96 6.47 -61.19 38.02
CA ARG A 96 6.19 -60.23 39.11
C ARG A 96 5.56 -60.84 40.36
N LEU A 97 5.12 -62.09 40.31
CA LEU A 97 4.66 -62.78 41.51
C LEU A 97 5.81 -63.03 42.52
N ALA A 98 7.07 -62.82 42.12
CA ALA A 98 8.20 -62.77 43.05
C ALA A 98 8.36 -61.36 43.64
N GLN A 99 7.74 -61.13 44.81
CA GLN A 99 7.78 -59.91 45.61
C GLN A 99 9.21 -59.57 46.10
N THR A 100 10.02 -58.92 45.28
CA THR A 100 11.32 -58.37 45.72
C THR A 100 11.23 -56.88 46.04
N PRO A 101 11.96 -56.38 47.07
CA PRO A 101 11.94 -54.96 47.45
C PRO A 101 12.36 -54.00 46.32
N ALA A 102 13.27 -54.46 45.44
CA ALA A 102 13.72 -53.70 44.29
C ALA A 102 12.61 -53.48 43.24
N ALA A 103 11.76 -54.48 43.01
CA ALA A 103 10.61 -54.36 42.10
C ALA A 103 9.57 -53.37 42.63
N GLN A 104 9.32 -53.35 43.94
CA GLN A 104 8.43 -52.36 44.57
C GLN A 104 8.98 -50.94 44.47
N HIS A 105 10.30 -50.75 44.60
CA HIS A 105 10.93 -49.44 44.46
C HIS A 105 10.86 -48.92 43.01
N MET A 106 11.16 -49.77 42.02
CA MET A 106 11.02 -49.41 40.61
C MET A 106 9.57 -49.06 40.25
N GLN A 107 8.60 -49.78 40.79
CA GLN A 107 7.18 -49.48 40.55
C GLN A 107 6.77 -48.11 41.11
N ARG A 108 7.23 -47.75 42.32
CA ARG A 108 7.00 -46.40 42.87
C ARG A 108 7.68 -45.29 42.06
N MET A 109 8.87 -45.55 41.51
CA MET A 109 9.55 -44.59 40.65
C MET A 109 8.77 -44.35 39.35
N ILE A 110 8.23 -45.40 38.74
CA ILE A 110 7.39 -45.29 37.54
C ILE A 110 6.11 -44.51 37.86
N GLU A 111 5.42 -44.86 38.95
CA GLU A 111 4.21 -44.15 39.38
C GLU A 111 4.47 -42.66 39.65
N ASN A 112 5.60 -42.31 40.29
CA ASN A 112 6.00 -40.92 40.50
C ASN A 112 6.32 -40.20 39.19
N ALA A 113 7.05 -40.85 38.28
CA ALA A 113 7.40 -40.27 36.98
C ALA A 113 6.15 -40.05 36.11
N GLU A 114 5.18 -40.97 36.15
CA GLU A 114 3.89 -40.81 35.48
C GLU A 114 3.09 -39.64 36.08
N GLN A 115 3.08 -39.49 37.40
CA GLN A 115 2.43 -38.36 38.06
C GLN A 115 3.08 -37.03 37.64
N GLU A 116 4.41 -36.95 37.63
CA GLU A 116 5.15 -35.75 37.24
C GLU A 116 4.92 -35.40 35.76
N ALA A 117 4.99 -36.38 34.87
CA ALA A 117 4.69 -36.20 33.45
C ALA A 117 3.25 -35.70 33.22
N ASN A 118 2.29 -36.20 34.01
CA ASN A 118 0.90 -35.76 33.95
C ASN A 118 0.74 -34.31 34.44
N LEU A 119 1.46 -33.90 35.47
CA LEU A 119 1.46 -32.51 35.95
C LEU A 119 2.03 -31.55 34.90
N ILE A 120 3.17 -31.91 34.30
CA ILE A 120 3.79 -31.12 33.23
C ILE A 120 2.82 -30.99 32.04
N ARG A 121 2.18 -32.09 31.63
CA ARG A 121 1.22 -32.09 30.52
C ARG A 121 0.02 -31.17 30.81
N ARG A 122 -0.53 -31.21 32.04
CA ARG A 122 -1.64 -30.33 32.44
C ARG A 122 -1.23 -28.87 32.42
N ALA A 123 -0.08 -28.54 33.01
CA ALA A 123 0.44 -27.17 33.00
C ALA A 123 0.68 -26.65 31.57
N ALA A 124 1.20 -27.49 30.67
CA ALA A 124 1.39 -27.13 29.27
C ALA A 124 0.06 -26.89 28.53
N ILE A 125 -0.97 -27.70 28.80
CA ILE A 125 -2.32 -27.50 28.25
C ILE A 125 -2.91 -26.18 28.75
N GLU A 126 -2.87 -25.93 30.07
CA GLU A 126 -3.38 -24.70 30.67
C GLU A 126 -2.67 -23.45 30.11
N GLN A 127 -1.35 -23.50 29.96
CA GLN A 127 -0.59 -22.40 29.32
C GLN A 127 -0.97 -22.21 27.85
N SER A 128 -1.14 -23.30 27.11
CA SER A 128 -1.57 -23.24 25.71
C SER A 128 -2.96 -22.64 25.56
N GLU A 129 -3.88 -22.98 26.46
CA GLU A 129 -5.25 -22.42 26.48
C GLU A 129 -5.22 -20.93 26.79
N GLN A 130 -4.45 -20.51 27.80
CA GLN A 130 -4.29 -19.08 28.13
C GLN A 130 -3.69 -18.27 26.97
N LEU A 131 -2.69 -18.82 26.27
CA LEU A 131 -2.10 -18.15 25.10
C LEU A 131 -3.11 -18.08 23.95
N ARG A 132 -3.91 -19.12 23.74
CA ARG A 132 -4.97 -19.13 22.73
C ARG A 132 -6.03 -18.07 23.03
N GLU A 133 -6.51 -17.98 24.26
CA GLU A 133 -7.50 -16.97 24.67
C GLU A 133 -6.97 -15.55 24.46
N ARG A 134 -5.74 -15.27 24.87
CA ARG A 134 -5.09 -13.97 24.62
C ARG A 134 -4.97 -13.67 23.13
N ALA A 135 -4.62 -14.66 22.30
CA ALA A 135 -4.55 -14.48 20.87
C ALA A 135 -5.93 -14.19 20.27
N GLU A 136 -6.98 -14.87 20.71
CA GLU A 136 -8.37 -14.61 20.29
C GLU A 136 -8.83 -13.20 20.69
N GLU A 137 -8.52 -12.74 21.90
CA GLU A 137 -8.82 -11.37 22.35
C GLU A 137 -8.12 -10.32 21.49
N LEU A 138 -6.83 -10.51 21.20
CA LEU A 138 -6.09 -9.61 20.32
C LEU A 138 -6.65 -9.60 18.90
N LEU A 139 -7.07 -10.76 18.38
CA LEU A 139 -7.72 -10.85 17.07
C LEU A 139 -9.06 -10.10 17.05
N ARG A 140 -9.88 -10.21 18.10
CA ARG A 140 -11.13 -9.44 18.21
C ARG A 140 -10.86 -7.93 18.20
N GLN A 141 -9.89 -7.46 19.00
CA GLN A 141 -9.49 -6.05 19.00
C GLN A 141 -9.00 -5.57 17.63
N ARG A 142 -8.26 -6.43 16.91
CA ARG A 142 -7.78 -6.11 15.56
C ARG A 142 -8.92 -6.00 14.54
N VAL A 143 -9.89 -6.91 14.60
CA VAL A 143 -11.07 -6.86 13.73
C VAL A 143 -11.86 -5.56 13.97
N GLU A 144 -12.11 -5.20 15.23
CA GLU A 144 -12.79 -3.94 15.58
C GLU A 144 -12.05 -2.70 15.04
N LEU A 145 -10.73 -2.67 15.13
CA LEU A 145 -9.92 -1.58 14.56
C LEU A 145 -10.02 -1.52 13.03
N VAL A 146 -10.00 -2.68 12.35
CA VAL A 146 -10.15 -2.74 10.89
C VAL A 146 -11.53 -2.18 10.50
N GLU A 147 -12.60 -2.64 11.14
CA GLU A 147 -13.95 -2.14 10.88
C GLU A 147 -14.07 -0.62 11.09
N GLN A 148 -13.43 -0.08 12.14
CA GLN A 148 -13.38 1.37 12.37
C GLN A 148 -12.67 2.10 11.23
N THR A 149 -11.50 1.61 10.79
CA THR A 149 -10.76 2.22 9.68
C THR A 149 -11.51 2.13 8.35
N GLU A 150 -12.24 1.03 8.11
CA GLU A 150 -13.10 0.89 6.94
C GLU A 150 -14.25 1.91 6.97
N GLN A 151 -14.90 2.11 8.12
CA GLN A 151 -15.95 3.12 8.26
C GLN A 151 -15.40 4.54 8.06
N GLU A 152 -14.23 4.87 8.61
CA GLU A 152 -13.60 6.18 8.43
C GLU A 152 -13.21 6.43 6.97
N THR A 153 -12.61 5.44 6.30
CA THR A 153 -12.25 5.55 4.88
C THR A 153 -13.49 5.72 4.01
N GLN A 154 -14.57 4.98 4.26
CA GLN A 154 -15.85 5.18 3.57
C GLN A 154 -16.42 6.58 3.78
N ARG A 155 -16.38 7.12 5.01
CA ARG A 155 -16.80 8.50 5.30
C ARG A 155 -15.94 9.53 4.56
N CYS A 156 -14.63 9.33 4.52
CA CYS A 156 -13.72 10.20 3.78
C CYS A 156 -13.99 10.15 2.27
N LEU A 157 -14.21 8.95 1.71
CA LEU A 157 -14.57 8.77 0.30
C LEU A 157 -15.90 9.44 -0.05
N ALA A 158 -16.92 9.31 0.79
CA ALA A 158 -18.20 9.97 0.60
C ALA A 158 -18.04 11.50 0.55
N LYS A 159 -17.32 12.07 1.52
CA LYS A 159 -17.02 13.52 1.55
C LYS A 159 -16.22 13.97 0.32
N ALA A 160 -15.23 13.19 -0.11
CA ALA A 160 -14.44 13.49 -1.30
C ALA A 160 -15.30 13.45 -2.57
N ALA A 161 -16.23 12.49 -2.67
CA ALA A 161 -17.17 12.38 -3.80
C ALA A 161 -18.15 13.58 -3.85
N GLU A 162 -18.65 14.02 -2.69
CA GLU A 162 -19.48 15.23 -2.59
C GLU A 162 -18.72 16.47 -3.05
N GLN A 163 -17.49 16.66 -2.56
CA GLN A 163 -16.62 17.78 -2.95
C GLN A 163 -16.29 17.76 -4.44
N ALA A 164 -15.98 16.59 -5.00
CA ALA A 164 -15.72 16.42 -6.43
C ALA A 164 -16.95 16.79 -7.26
N SER A 165 -18.14 16.33 -6.85
CA SER A 165 -19.40 16.65 -7.52
C SER A 165 -19.67 18.16 -7.51
N HIS A 166 -19.43 18.82 -6.38
CA HIS A 166 -19.58 20.27 -6.25
C HIS A 166 -18.62 21.03 -7.16
N ILE A 167 -17.34 20.64 -7.23
CA ILE A 167 -16.35 21.26 -8.14
C ILE A 167 -16.76 21.09 -9.59
N VAL A 168 -17.20 19.89 -9.99
CA VAL A 168 -17.67 19.63 -11.36
C VAL A 168 -18.89 20.48 -11.68
N GLN A 169 -19.85 20.58 -10.76
CA GLN A 169 -21.02 21.43 -10.94
C GLN A 169 -20.64 22.91 -11.12
N GLN A 170 -19.76 23.44 -10.28
CA GLN A 170 -19.25 24.80 -10.40
C GLN A 170 -18.54 25.04 -11.75
N ALA A 171 -17.72 24.09 -12.20
CA ALA A 171 -17.04 24.18 -13.48
C ALA A 171 -18.03 24.17 -14.65
N VAL A 172 -19.09 23.35 -14.58
CA VAL A 172 -20.17 23.33 -15.58
C VAL A 172 -20.91 24.66 -15.60
N GLU A 173 -21.30 25.21 -14.44
CA GLU A 173 -21.96 26.51 -14.34
C GLU A 173 -21.10 27.64 -14.93
N GLN A 174 -19.80 27.68 -14.60
CA GLN A 174 -18.86 28.65 -15.17
C GLN A 174 -18.71 28.49 -16.69
N SER A 175 -18.64 27.25 -17.20
CA SER A 175 -18.57 27.00 -18.64
C SER A 175 -19.82 27.49 -19.37
N GLN A 176 -21.01 27.31 -18.78
CA GLN A 176 -22.27 27.78 -19.35
C GLN A 176 -22.33 29.32 -19.38
N LEU A 177 -21.84 29.99 -18.33
CA LEU A 177 -21.75 31.45 -18.31
C LEU A 177 -20.82 31.97 -19.40
N LEU A 178 -19.62 31.39 -19.53
CA LEU A 178 -18.67 31.78 -20.59
C LEU A 178 -19.24 31.54 -21.99
N LEU A 179 -19.96 30.44 -22.20
CA LEU A 179 -20.64 30.18 -23.48
C LEU A 179 -21.69 31.23 -23.80
N LYS A 180 -22.49 31.67 -22.81
CA LYS A 180 -23.44 32.77 -23.00
C LYS A 180 -22.75 34.07 -23.34
N GLU A 181 -21.66 34.42 -22.64
CA GLU A 181 -20.88 35.63 -22.95
C GLU A 181 -20.29 35.60 -24.37
N ILE A 182 -19.80 34.44 -24.81
CA ILE A 182 -19.30 34.25 -26.18
C ILE A 182 -20.44 34.44 -27.19
N GLN A 183 -21.61 33.84 -26.96
CA GLN A 183 -22.78 33.99 -27.82
C GLN A 183 -23.27 35.44 -27.89
N GLU A 184 -23.30 36.16 -26.77
CA GLU A 184 -23.67 37.58 -26.73
C GLU A 184 -22.68 38.45 -27.50
N ARG A 185 -21.37 38.20 -27.35
CA ARG A 185 -20.34 38.90 -28.14
C ARG A 185 -20.44 38.59 -29.63
N GLN A 186 -20.74 37.34 -29.99
CA GLN A 186 -20.96 36.95 -31.38
C GLN A 186 -22.17 37.66 -31.97
N ALA A 187 -23.30 37.70 -31.26
CA ALA A 187 -24.49 38.43 -31.69
C ALA A 187 -24.24 39.94 -31.81
N ALA A 188 -23.48 40.55 -30.87
CA ALA A 188 -23.08 41.94 -30.96
C ALA A 188 -22.17 42.20 -32.18
N PHE A 189 -21.21 41.31 -32.43
CA PHE A 189 -20.35 41.38 -33.62
C PHE A 189 -21.16 41.30 -34.91
N ASP A 190 -22.04 40.30 -35.04
CA ASP A 190 -22.90 40.11 -36.21
C ASP A 190 -23.82 41.31 -36.45
N ALA A 191 -24.35 41.93 -35.39
CA ALA A 191 -25.15 43.15 -35.48
C ALA A 191 -24.34 44.36 -35.99
N THR A 192 -23.10 44.54 -35.50
CA THR A 192 -22.21 45.61 -36.00
C THR A 192 -21.78 45.37 -37.44
N TYR A 193 -21.51 44.13 -37.82
CA TYR A 193 -21.11 43.77 -39.18
C TYR A 193 -22.26 43.98 -40.18
N SER A 194 -23.47 43.57 -39.81
CA SER A 194 -24.69 43.80 -40.61
C SER A 194 -24.99 45.31 -40.78
N SER A 195 -24.65 46.14 -39.79
CA SER A 195 -24.78 47.60 -39.90
C SER A 195 -23.76 48.23 -40.86
N PHE A 196 -22.60 47.58 -41.04
CA PHE A 196 -21.58 48.00 -42.00
C PHE A 196 -21.95 47.61 -43.44
N GLU A 197 -22.54 46.42 -43.66
CA GLU A 197 -22.99 46.01 -45.00
C GLU A 197 -24.16 46.86 -45.53
N GLY A 198 -24.93 47.52 -44.65
CA GLY A 198 -25.97 48.49 -45.03
C GLY A 198 -25.47 49.91 -45.31
N ALA A 199 -24.22 50.23 -44.98
CA ALA A 199 -23.63 51.57 -45.07
C ALA A 199 -22.45 51.61 -46.05
N ALA A 200 -22.76 51.74 -47.35
CA ALA A 200 -21.91 52.19 -48.45
C ALA A 200 -20.54 51.47 -48.68
N PRO A 201 -20.27 50.94 -49.89
CA PRO A 201 -19.15 50.03 -50.17
C PRO A 201 -17.83 50.75 -50.50
N ASP A 202 -17.30 51.63 -49.64
CA ASP A 202 -16.13 52.45 -50.03
C ASP A 202 -14.94 52.48 -49.07
N LEU A 203 -14.93 51.67 -48.00
CA LEU A 203 -13.84 51.70 -47.01
C LEU A 203 -13.44 50.32 -46.46
N VAL A 204 -13.25 49.32 -47.33
CA VAL A 204 -12.52 48.10 -46.96
C VAL A 204 -11.10 48.16 -47.53
N PRO A 205 -10.05 48.29 -46.70
CA PRO A 205 -8.67 48.18 -47.18
C PRO A 205 -8.40 46.74 -47.62
N ALA A 206 -7.94 46.58 -48.86
CA ALA A 206 -7.59 45.29 -49.44
C ALA A 206 -6.57 44.52 -48.59
N PRO A 207 -6.62 43.16 -48.58
CA PRO A 207 -5.65 42.34 -47.87
C PRO A 207 -4.24 42.60 -48.41
N ARG A 208 -3.29 42.81 -47.49
CA ARG A 208 -1.87 42.99 -47.84
C ARG A 208 -1.40 41.77 -48.62
N GLN A 209 -1.03 41.98 -49.89
CA GLN A 209 -0.28 41.01 -50.67
C GLN A 209 1.08 40.80 -50.00
N ASP A 210 1.34 39.56 -49.58
CA ASP A 210 2.66 39.11 -49.15
C ASP A 210 3.65 39.28 -50.31
N VAL A 211 4.67 40.10 -50.07
CA VAL A 211 5.81 40.25 -50.97
C VAL A 211 6.66 38.99 -50.80
N SER A 212 6.46 38.04 -51.71
CA SER A 212 7.41 36.96 -51.93
C SER A 212 8.63 37.54 -52.64
N SER A 213 9.70 37.84 -51.91
CA SER A 213 11.03 38.08 -52.50
C SER A 213 12.14 37.77 -51.50
N GLU A 214 12.86 36.70 -51.81
CA GLU A 214 14.32 36.59 -51.73
C GLU A 214 14.98 36.63 -50.34
N PHE A 215 15.22 35.42 -49.80
CA PHE A 215 16.49 35.12 -49.15
C PHE A 215 17.00 33.76 -49.67
N GLU A 216 17.65 33.80 -50.83
CA GLU A 216 18.72 32.85 -51.12
C GLU A 216 19.91 33.18 -50.21
N GLN A 217 20.35 32.23 -49.39
CA GLN A 217 21.71 32.21 -48.90
C GLN A 217 22.34 30.86 -49.27
N PRO A 218 23.54 30.86 -49.87
CA PRO A 218 24.20 29.64 -50.30
C PRO A 218 24.81 28.91 -49.11
N VAL A 219 24.75 27.58 -49.19
CA VAL A 219 25.48 26.64 -48.36
C VAL A 219 26.90 26.56 -48.89
N ASP A 220 27.89 26.91 -48.07
CA ASP A 220 29.28 26.53 -48.28
C ASP A 220 29.72 25.52 -47.20
N VAL A 221 30.55 24.60 -47.69
CA VAL A 221 31.02 23.31 -47.15
C VAL A 221 31.92 23.45 -45.92
#